data_AF-A0A7K4AYX3-F1
#
_entry.id   AF-A0A7K4AYX3-F1
#
_cell.length_a   1.000
_cell.length_b   1.000
_cell.length_c   1.000
_cell.angle_alpha   90.00
_cell.angle_beta   90.00
_cell.angle_gamma   90.00
#
_symmetry.space_group_name_H-M   'P 1'
#
loop_
_entity.id
_entity.type
_entity.pdbx_description
1 polymer ?
#
loop_
_entity_poly.entity_id
_entity_poly.type
_entity_poly.pdbx_seq_one_letter_code
_entity_poly.pdbx_strand_id
1 'polypeptide(L)'
;MNILIIGSSTGGPRVVFELFNGLPTIPVAIIIVQHMPESTTQRFTKRLSQLTSMNVIIPKGGENLKQGTVYVAPGDSHLVLKNNETILLEKTEKVNFVRPSIDVTMMSLTREPRHSYYGIILSGMGQDGAQGISHLKRLGGHVIVQNPGTCIIKSMPESAMRLTKVDQVLSPEEIKKFIWSIGKS
;
A
#
# COMPACT_ATOMS: atom_id res chain seq x y z
N MET A 1 11.80 -11.18 4.97
CA MET A 1 10.92 -10.81 3.84
C MET A 1 10.68 -9.30 3.85
N ASN A 2 10.72 -8.68 2.68
CA ASN A 2 10.34 -7.27 2.50
C ASN A 2 8.83 -7.17 2.23
N ILE A 3 8.11 -6.41 3.06
CA ILE A 3 6.66 -6.17 2.92
C ILE A 3 6.43 -4.68 2.69
N LEU A 4 5.80 -4.34 1.57
CA LEU A 4 5.45 -2.97 1.21
C LEU A 4 3.94 -2.80 1.17
N ILE A 5 3.40 -1.84 1.92
CA ILE A 5 1.99 -1.45 1.85
C ILE A 5 1.88 -0.06 1.22
N ILE A 6 1.09 0.07 0.15
CA ILE A 6 0.79 1.32 -0.54
C ILE A 6 -0.68 1.65 -0.35
N GLY A 7 -0.96 2.79 0.30
CA GLY A 7 -2.31 3.30 0.52
C GLY A 7 -2.62 4.49 -0.38
N SER A 8 -3.82 4.52 -0.98
CA SER A 8 -4.22 5.59 -1.90
C SER A 8 -5.74 5.73 -2.06
N SER A 9 -6.19 6.90 -2.54
CA SER A 9 -7.61 7.17 -2.82
C SER A 9 -7.76 8.00 -4.10
N THR A 10 -8.44 9.14 -4.08
CA THR A 10 -8.62 10.01 -5.25
C THR A 10 -7.27 10.44 -5.86
N GLY A 11 -7.10 10.16 -7.15
CA GLY A 11 -5.86 10.39 -7.89
C GLY A 11 -4.80 9.29 -7.72
N GLY A 12 -4.98 8.40 -6.74
CA GLY A 12 -4.15 7.24 -6.47
C GLY A 12 -3.91 6.32 -7.67
N PRO A 13 -4.94 5.93 -8.45
CA PRO A 13 -4.75 4.95 -9.51
C PRO A 13 -3.73 5.37 -10.57
N ARG A 14 -3.73 6.66 -10.95
CA ARG A 14 -2.77 7.20 -11.92
C ARG A 14 -1.35 7.11 -11.38
N VAL A 15 -1.15 7.48 -10.12
CA VAL A 15 0.17 7.42 -9.47
C VAL A 15 0.63 5.97 -9.39
N VAL A 16 -0.22 5.04 -8.92
CA VAL A 16 0.14 3.61 -8.87
C VAL A 16 0.53 3.08 -10.25
N PHE A 17 -0.21 3.39 -11.31
CA PHE A 17 0.19 2.97 -12.65
C PHE A 17 1.56 3.50 -13.06
N GLU A 18 1.88 4.75 -12.73
CA GLU A 18 3.20 5.34 -12.98
C GLU A 18 4.32 4.63 -12.22
N LEU A 19 4.09 4.31 -10.94
CA LEU A 19 5.06 3.60 -10.09
C LEU A 19 5.42 2.23 -10.66
N PHE A 20 4.43 1.49 -11.16
CA PHE A 20 4.61 0.12 -11.62
C PHE A 20 4.94 -0.01 -13.11
N ASN A 21 4.75 1.04 -13.92
CA ASN A 21 5.02 1.01 -15.35
C ASN A 21 6.49 0.68 -15.67
N GLY A 22 6.73 -0.46 -16.30
CA GLY A 22 8.06 -0.98 -16.62
C GLY A 22 8.87 -1.44 -15.41
N LEU A 23 8.25 -1.57 -14.22
CA LEU A 23 8.92 -2.11 -13.05
C LEU A 23 8.99 -3.64 -13.18
N PRO A 24 10.19 -4.25 -13.22
CA PRO A 24 10.28 -5.70 -13.32
C PRO A 24 10.12 -6.34 -11.94
N THR A 25 10.17 -7.67 -11.89
CA THR A 25 9.93 -8.43 -10.68
C THR A 25 11.03 -8.19 -9.65
N ILE A 26 10.62 -7.79 -8.44
CA ILE A 26 11.50 -7.56 -7.30
C ILE A 26 11.12 -8.48 -6.13
N PRO A 27 12.06 -8.86 -5.23
CA PRO A 27 11.79 -9.74 -4.09
C PRO A 27 11.06 -9.02 -2.95
N VAL A 28 9.89 -8.43 -3.24
CA VAL A 28 9.06 -7.70 -2.29
C VAL A 28 7.62 -8.22 -2.40
N ALA A 29 6.97 -8.45 -1.25
CA ALA A 29 5.54 -8.70 -1.20
C ALA A 29 4.83 -7.34 -1.08
N ILE A 30 4.04 -6.96 -2.09
CA ILE A 30 3.46 -5.62 -2.16
C ILE A 30 1.94 -5.71 -1.97
N ILE A 31 1.38 -4.89 -1.10
CA ILE A 31 -0.06 -4.77 -0.89
C ILE A 31 -0.48 -3.36 -1.27
N ILE A 32 -1.49 -3.25 -2.12
CA ILE A 32 -2.06 -1.98 -2.55
C ILE A 32 -3.47 -1.90 -2.00
N VAL A 33 -3.70 -0.92 -1.13
CA VAL A 33 -5.01 -0.54 -0.64
C VAL A 33 -5.42 0.74 -1.35
N GLN A 34 -6.35 0.60 -2.28
CA GLN A 34 -6.91 1.71 -3.04
C GLN A 34 -8.40 1.77 -2.76
N HIS A 35 -8.89 2.92 -2.29
CA HIS A 35 -10.32 3.11 -2.04
C HIS A 35 -11.09 3.09 -3.36
N MET A 36 -11.74 1.97 -3.66
CA MET A 36 -12.59 1.81 -4.84
C MET A 36 -13.60 0.66 -4.65
N PRO A 37 -14.76 0.71 -5.34
CA PRO A 37 -15.69 -0.41 -5.36
C PRO A 37 -15.10 -1.65 -6.04
N GLU A 38 -15.62 -2.83 -5.71
CA GLU A 38 -15.13 -4.12 -6.20
C GLU A 38 -15.04 -4.21 -7.73
N SER A 39 -16.07 -3.73 -8.45
CA SER A 39 -16.08 -3.71 -9.92
C SER A 39 -14.95 -2.87 -10.53
N THR A 40 -14.49 -1.85 -9.80
CA THR A 40 -13.36 -1.01 -10.20
C THR A 40 -12.03 -1.66 -9.82
N THR A 41 -11.97 -2.37 -8.68
CA THR A 41 -10.78 -3.13 -8.26
C THR A 41 -10.35 -4.14 -9.33
N GLN A 42 -11.30 -4.86 -9.96
CA GLN A 42 -10.99 -5.80 -11.04
C GLN A 42 -10.33 -5.13 -12.25
N ARG A 43 -10.92 -4.01 -12.73
CA ARG A 43 -10.36 -3.25 -13.86
C ARG A 43 -9.00 -2.64 -13.51
N PHE A 44 -8.85 -2.13 -12.30
CA PHE A 44 -7.59 -1.58 -11.78
C PHE A 44 -6.49 -2.63 -11.78
N THR A 45 -6.77 -3.81 -11.20
CA THR A 45 -5.82 -4.93 -11.11
C THR A 45 -5.40 -5.40 -12.51
N LYS A 46 -6.36 -5.59 -13.43
CA LYS A 46 -6.08 -5.99 -14.82
C LYS A 46 -5.21 -4.97 -15.55
N ARG A 47 -5.44 -3.68 -15.35
CA ARG A 47 -4.59 -2.64 -15.96
C ARG A 47 -3.20 -2.64 -15.33
N LEU A 48 -3.11 -2.76 -14.01
CA LEU A 48 -1.83 -2.78 -13.29
C LEU A 48 -0.97 -3.98 -13.73
N SER A 49 -1.58 -5.16 -13.94
CA SER A 49 -0.88 -6.37 -14.40
C SER A 49 -0.27 -6.25 -15.80
N GLN A 50 -0.72 -5.28 -16.61
CA GLN A 50 -0.15 -5.02 -17.94
C GLN A 50 1.06 -4.09 -17.89
N LEU A 51 1.33 -3.45 -16.74
CA LEU A 51 2.36 -2.43 -16.60
C LEU A 51 3.65 -2.96 -15.94
N THR A 52 3.60 -4.11 -15.28
CA THR A 52 4.73 -4.71 -14.55
C THR A 52 4.84 -6.19 -14.87
N SER A 53 6.04 -6.77 -14.74
CA SER A 53 6.24 -8.23 -14.83
C SER A 53 5.93 -8.97 -13.53
N MET A 54 5.60 -8.26 -12.44
CA MET A 54 5.18 -8.88 -11.19
C MET A 54 3.82 -9.56 -11.33
N ASN A 55 3.59 -10.58 -10.52
CA ASN A 55 2.28 -11.22 -10.45
C ASN A 55 1.31 -10.28 -9.72
N VAL A 56 0.30 -9.74 -10.41
CA VAL A 56 -0.69 -8.81 -9.80
C VAL A 56 -2.03 -9.52 -9.65
N ILE A 57 -2.51 -9.66 -8.42
CA ILE A 57 -3.72 -10.42 -8.10
C ILE A 57 -4.60 -9.72 -7.07
N ILE A 58 -5.89 -10.07 -7.07
CA ILE A 58 -6.79 -9.79 -5.95
C ILE A 58 -6.79 -11.05 -5.07
N PRO A 59 -6.40 -10.95 -3.79
CA PRO A 59 -6.38 -12.09 -2.88
C PRO A 59 -7.79 -12.62 -2.60
N LYS A 60 -7.90 -13.91 -2.25
CA LYS A 60 -9.17 -14.56 -1.86
C LYS A 60 -9.27 -14.81 -0.35
N GLY A 61 -8.19 -14.59 0.39
CA GLY A 61 -8.07 -14.92 1.81
C GLY A 61 -7.55 -16.34 2.03
N GLY A 62 -6.71 -16.51 3.05
CA GLY A 62 -6.06 -17.77 3.42
C GLY A 62 -4.76 -18.05 2.67
N GLU A 63 -4.40 -17.25 1.65
CA GLU A 63 -3.12 -17.40 0.96
C GLU A 63 -1.95 -16.72 1.71
N ASN A 64 -0.75 -17.29 1.59
CA ASN A 64 0.46 -16.67 2.10
C ASN A 64 1.00 -15.60 1.15
N LEU A 65 1.59 -14.55 1.72
CA LEU A 65 2.36 -13.55 1.02
C LEU A 65 3.53 -14.20 0.29
N LYS A 66 3.72 -13.77 -0.96
CA LYS A 66 4.83 -14.17 -1.81
C LYS A 66 5.55 -12.94 -2.30
N GLN A 67 6.89 -12.97 -2.23
CA GLN A 67 7.72 -11.96 -2.87
C GLN A 67 7.53 -11.98 -4.40
N GLY A 68 7.66 -10.82 -5.05
CA GLY A 68 7.40 -10.67 -6.48
C GLY A 68 5.92 -10.63 -6.85
N THR A 69 5.04 -10.51 -5.85
CA THR A 69 3.58 -10.44 -6.04
C THR A 69 3.03 -9.12 -5.49
N VAL A 70 2.09 -8.55 -6.25
CA VAL A 70 1.32 -7.36 -5.91
C VAL A 70 -0.13 -7.79 -5.61
N TYR A 71 -0.55 -7.61 -4.37
CA TYR A 71 -1.88 -7.92 -3.90
C TYR A 71 -2.70 -6.62 -3.86
N VAL A 72 -3.77 -6.55 -4.64
CA VAL A 72 -4.71 -5.42 -4.62
C VAL A 72 -5.86 -5.77 -3.67
N ALA A 73 -6.03 -5.00 -2.60
CA ALA A 73 -7.10 -5.25 -1.63
C ALA A 73 -8.48 -5.21 -2.34
N PRO A 74 -9.33 -6.24 -2.15
CA PRO A 74 -10.65 -6.27 -2.74
C PRO A 74 -11.52 -5.15 -2.19
N GLY A 75 -12.46 -4.66 -3.02
CA GLY A 75 -13.50 -3.76 -2.54
C GLY A 75 -14.36 -4.44 -1.48
N ASP A 76 -14.88 -3.66 -0.54
CA ASP A 76 -15.82 -4.12 0.49
C ASP A 76 -15.30 -5.21 1.45
N SER A 77 -13.98 -5.44 1.53
CA SER A 77 -13.35 -6.23 2.60
C SER A 77 -12.04 -5.58 3.05
N HIS A 78 -11.77 -5.57 4.34
CA HIS A 78 -10.45 -5.21 4.86
C HIS A 78 -9.47 -6.35 4.56
N LEU A 79 -8.27 -5.99 4.10
CA LEU A 79 -7.16 -6.93 3.97
C LEU A 79 -6.28 -6.79 5.19
N VAL A 80 -6.11 -7.88 5.95
CA VAL A 80 -5.21 -7.92 7.11
C VAL A 80 -4.20 -9.05 6.97
N LEU A 81 -3.07 -8.94 7.65
CA LEU A 81 -2.05 -9.97 7.69
C LEU A 81 -2.03 -10.66 9.04
N LYS A 82 -2.23 -11.98 9.04
CA LYS A 82 -2.01 -12.83 10.22
C LYS A 82 -0.54 -13.23 10.26
N ASN A 83 0.11 -12.95 11.39
CA ASN A 83 1.54 -13.23 11.62
C ASN A 83 2.47 -12.65 10.54
N ASN A 84 2.07 -11.57 9.86
CA ASN A 84 2.78 -10.99 8.72
C ASN A 84 3.00 -11.95 7.52
N GLU A 85 2.25 -13.05 7.45
CA GLU A 85 2.47 -14.10 6.45
C GLU A 85 1.19 -14.44 5.67
N THR A 86 0.07 -14.63 6.36
CA THR A 86 -1.19 -15.06 5.72
C THR A 86 -2.14 -13.88 5.53
N ILE A 87 -2.65 -13.71 4.31
CA ILE A 87 -3.67 -12.71 4.00
C ILE A 87 -5.02 -13.20 4.50
N LEU A 88 -5.72 -12.38 5.28
CA LEU A 88 -7.12 -12.59 5.64
C LEU A 88 -7.96 -11.44 5.10
N LEU A 89 -9.21 -11.75 4.75
CA LEU A 89 -10.20 -10.78 4.32
C LEU A 89 -11.31 -10.69 5.35
N GLU A 90 -11.51 -9.51 5.92
CA GLU A 90 -12.47 -9.27 6.98
C GLU A 90 -13.58 -8.32 6.52
N LYS A 91 -14.83 -8.67 6.82
CA LYS A 91 -16.00 -7.81 6.55
C LYS A 91 -16.50 -7.12 7.82
N THR A 92 -15.55 -6.63 8.62
CA THR A 92 -15.81 -5.80 9.80
C THR A 92 -16.33 -4.41 9.42
N GLU A 93 -16.74 -3.63 10.42
CA GLU A 93 -17.24 -2.26 10.24
C GLU A 93 -16.24 -1.37 9.48
N LYS A 94 -16.78 -0.39 8.74
CA LYS A 94 -15.95 0.57 8.01
C LYS A 94 -15.09 1.39 8.97
N VAL A 95 -13.82 1.56 8.62
CA VAL A 95 -12.88 2.44 9.34
C VAL A 95 -12.65 3.68 8.48
N ASN A 96 -12.72 4.88 9.06
CA ASN A 96 -12.66 6.14 8.31
C ASN A 96 -13.69 6.22 7.15
N PHE A 97 -14.87 5.60 7.32
CA PHE A 97 -15.94 5.50 6.32
C PHE A 97 -15.60 4.68 5.06
N VAL A 98 -14.46 3.97 5.05
CA VAL A 98 -13.99 3.17 3.92
C VAL A 98 -13.80 1.69 4.28
N ARG A 99 -13.99 0.83 3.28
CA ARG A 99 -13.66 -0.59 3.30
C ARG A 99 -13.30 -1.00 1.86
N PRO A 100 -12.03 -1.33 1.55
CA PRO A 100 -10.90 -1.51 2.47
C PRO A 100 -10.39 -0.20 3.10
N SER A 101 -9.72 -0.32 4.24
CA SER A 101 -9.01 0.77 4.94
C SER A 101 -7.51 0.46 4.99
N ILE A 102 -6.71 1.47 4.70
CA ILE A 102 -5.24 1.44 4.73
C ILE A 102 -4.75 1.31 6.17
N ASP A 103 -5.38 2.02 7.11
CA ASP A 103 -5.05 1.94 8.54
C ASP A 103 -5.19 0.50 9.03
N VAL A 104 -6.32 -0.16 8.71
CA VAL A 104 -6.56 -1.55 9.11
C VAL A 104 -5.48 -2.49 8.59
N THR A 105 -5.11 -2.37 7.30
CA THR A 105 -4.05 -3.22 6.72
C THR A 105 -2.70 -2.97 7.38
N MET A 106 -2.27 -1.72 7.53
CA MET A 106 -0.98 -1.39 8.14
C MET A 106 -0.92 -1.75 9.62
N MET A 107 -2.01 -1.54 10.37
CA MET A 107 -2.10 -1.87 11.80
C MET A 107 -2.13 -3.37 12.09
N SER A 108 -2.52 -4.19 11.12
CA SER A 108 -2.47 -5.66 11.26
C SER A 108 -1.04 -6.22 11.35
N LEU A 109 -0.04 -5.45 10.92
CA LEU A 109 1.35 -5.87 11.02
C LEU A 109 1.84 -5.85 12.48
N THR A 110 2.59 -6.89 12.86
CA THR A 110 3.30 -6.98 14.14
C THR A 110 4.80 -6.90 13.92
N ARG A 111 5.60 -6.64 14.96
CA ARG A 111 7.08 -6.58 14.83
C ARG A 111 7.67 -7.99 14.74
N GLU A 112 8.25 -8.34 13.59
CA GLU A 112 8.98 -9.59 13.38
C GLU A 112 10.43 -9.31 12.92
N PRO A 113 11.47 -9.76 13.63
CA PRO A 113 12.87 -9.44 13.29
C PRO A 113 13.31 -9.91 11.89
N ARG A 114 12.62 -10.89 11.31
CA ARG A 114 12.91 -11.44 9.98
C ARG A 114 12.29 -10.62 8.84
N HIS A 115 11.51 -9.60 9.16
CA HIS A 115 10.79 -8.78 8.19
C HIS A 115 11.26 -7.32 8.20
N SER A 116 11.24 -6.74 7.01
CA SER A 116 11.44 -5.30 6.80
C SER A 116 10.14 -4.72 6.25
N TYR A 117 9.70 -3.61 6.84
CA TYR A 117 8.40 -3.02 6.56
C TYR A 117 8.56 -1.67 5.87
N TYR A 118 7.74 -1.47 4.84
CA TYR A 118 7.70 -0.23 4.07
C TYR A 118 6.26 0.24 3.94
N GLY A 119 6.02 1.53 4.18
CA GLY A 119 4.70 2.14 4.07
C GLY A 119 4.73 3.35 3.14
N ILE A 120 3.79 3.42 2.20
CA ILE A 120 3.67 4.57 1.29
C ILE A 120 2.23 5.07 1.29
N ILE A 121 2.03 6.35 1.61
CA ILE A 121 0.72 7.01 1.45
C ILE A 121 0.76 7.96 0.26
N LEU A 122 -0.10 7.70 -0.72
CA LEU A 122 -0.23 8.48 -1.95
C LEU A 122 -1.41 9.46 -1.87
N SER A 123 -1.61 10.21 -2.96
CA SER A 123 -2.75 11.09 -3.19
C SER A 123 -4.08 10.44 -2.79
N GLY A 124 -4.90 11.20 -2.08
CA GLY A 124 -6.20 10.76 -1.66
C GLY A 124 -6.89 11.70 -0.68
N MET A 125 -8.21 11.54 -0.58
CA MET A 125 -9.05 12.33 0.31
C MET A 125 -9.14 11.69 1.70
N GLY A 126 -9.12 12.53 2.73
CA GLY A 126 -9.35 12.12 4.11
C GLY A 126 -8.04 11.88 4.86
N GLN A 127 -8.09 10.99 5.84
CA GLN A 127 -6.99 10.75 6.78
C GLN A 127 -6.59 9.28 6.91
N ASP A 128 -7.28 8.38 6.22
CA ASP A 128 -6.99 6.95 6.28
C ASP A 128 -5.57 6.66 5.79
N GLY A 129 -4.85 5.82 6.53
CA GLY A 129 -3.44 5.54 6.35
C GLY A 129 -2.51 6.35 7.27
N ALA A 130 -2.99 7.41 7.93
CA ALA A 130 -2.18 8.19 8.86
C ALA A 130 -1.82 7.37 10.11
N GLN A 131 -2.80 6.70 10.74
CA GLN A 131 -2.56 5.86 11.91
C GLN A 131 -1.74 4.62 11.54
N GLY A 132 -1.98 4.07 10.36
CA GLY A 132 -1.26 2.95 9.78
C GLY A 132 0.23 3.26 9.56
N ILE A 133 0.56 4.39 8.94
CA ILE A 133 1.97 4.81 8.78
C ILE A 133 2.62 5.05 10.15
N SER A 134 1.89 5.65 11.10
CA SER A 134 2.39 5.86 12.46
C SER A 134 2.75 4.53 13.14
N HIS A 135 1.89 3.53 12.97
CA HIS A 135 2.11 2.18 13.44
C HIS A 135 3.32 1.52 12.79
N LEU A 136 3.41 1.53 11.46
CA LEU A 136 4.56 1.03 10.73
C LEU A 136 5.88 1.65 11.21
N LYS A 137 5.87 2.97 11.47
CA LYS A 137 7.05 3.67 12.01
C LYS A 137 7.47 3.11 13.38
N ARG A 138 6.52 2.83 14.28
CA ARG A 138 6.79 2.21 15.59
C ARG A 138 7.33 0.78 15.48
N LEU A 139 7.00 0.05 14.42
CA LEU A 139 7.58 -1.26 14.14
C LEU A 139 9.03 -1.19 13.63
N GLY A 140 9.56 0.02 13.39
CA GLY A 140 10.86 0.23 12.78
C GLY A 140 10.81 0.24 11.24
N GLY A 141 9.62 0.36 10.65
CA GLY A 141 9.44 0.44 9.21
C GLY A 141 9.88 1.79 8.62
N HIS A 142 10.18 1.78 7.32
CA HIS A 142 10.51 2.97 6.54
C HIS A 142 9.25 3.51 5.88
N VAL A 143 8.86 4.73 6.21
CA VAL A 143 7.56 5.29 5.83
C VAL A 143 7.72 6.55 4.99
N ILE A 144 6.99 6.58 3.87
CA ILE A 144 7.10 7.59 2.82
C ILE A 144 5.70 8.13 2.53
N VAL A 145 5.65 9.39 2.15
CA VAL A 145 4.44 9.98 1.59
C VAL A 145 4.74 10.56 0.21
N GLN A 146 3.74 10.55 -0.66
CA GLN A 146 3.80 11.34 -1.89
C GLN A 146 3.92 12.82 -1.54
N ASN A 147 4.80 13.52 -2.25
CA ASN A 147 4.94 14.97 -2.17
C ASN A 147 3.57 15.64 -2.42
N PRO A 148 3.02 16.37 -1.43
CA PRO A 148 1.73 17.06 -1.56
C PRO A 148 1.61 17.95 -2.81
N GLY A 149 2.71 18.52 -3.30
CA GLY A 149 2.76 19.34 -4.51
C GLY A 149 2.55 18.55 -5.82
N THR A 150 2.63 17.23 -5.77
CA THR A 150 2.38 16.32 -6.91
C THR A 150 1.05 15.57 -6.79
N CYS A 151 0.33 15.74 -5.68
CA CYS A 151 -0.93 15.04 -5.43
C CYS A 151 -2.09 15.71 -6.16
N ILE A 152 -3.05 14.91 -6.60
CA ILE A 152 -4.35 15.44 -7.04
C ILE A 152 -5.15 15.90 -5.82
N ILE A 153 -5.17 15.08 -4.76
CA ILE A 153 -5.72 15.43 -3.45
C ILE A 153 -4.66 15.12 -2.39
N LYS A 154 -4.27 16.15 -1.64
CA LYS A 154 -3.13 16.10 -0.72
C LYS A 154 -3.47 15.75 0.74
N SER A 155 -4.75 15.60 1.09
CA SER A 155 -5.16 15.48 2.50
C SER A 155 -4.65 14.20 3.18
N MET A 156 -4.63 13.05 2.50
CA MET A 156 -4.05 11.83 3.07
C MET A 156 -2.54 11.95 3.38
N PRO A 157 -1.67 12.36 2.42
CA PRO A 157 -0.26 12.64 2.70
C PRO A 157 -0.04 13.68 3.81
N GLU A 158 -0.76 14.80 3.79
CA GLU A 158 -0.66 15.83 4.83
C GLU A 158 -1.09 15.32 6.21
N SER A 159 -2.11 14.46 6.27
CA SER A 159 -2.55 13.82 7.51
C SER A 159 -1.47 12.88 8.08
N ALA A 160 -0.87 12.04 7.23
CA ALA A 160 0.21 11.15 7.63
C ALA A 160 1.43 11.92 8.17
N MET A 161 1.83 13.01 7.50
CA MET A 161 2.94 13.87 7.94
C MET A 161 2.67 14.60 9.26
N ARG A 162 1.41 14.95 9.53
CA ARG A 162 1.01 15.61 10.78
C ARG A 162 1.11 14.67 11.98
N LEU A 163 0.78 13.40 11.77
CA LEU A 163 0.74 12.40 12.83
C LEU A 163 2.09 11.72 13.07
N THR A 164 2.93 11.62 12.04
CA THR A 164 4.18 10.84 12.09
C THR A 164 5.32 11.57 11.38
N LYS A 165 6.51 11.57 11.98
CA LYS A 165 7.73 11.99 11.28
C LYS A 165 8.09 10.95 10.22
N VAL A 166 7.68 11.22 8.98
CA VAL A 166 7.97 10.38 7.82
C VAL A 166 9.46 10.43 7.47
N ASP A 167 9.96 9.37 6.83
CA ASP A 167 11.37 9.29 6.43
C ASP A 167 11.65 10.15 5.21
N GLN A 168 10.74 10.15 4.24
CA GLN A 168 10.89 10.89 2.99
C GLN A 168 9.54 11.38 2.46
N VAL A 169 9.60 12.52 1.77
CA VAL A 169 8.49 13.10 1.01
C VAL A 169 8.93 13.11 -0.45
N LEU A 170 8.35 12.24 -1.28
CA LEU A 170 8.90 11.91 -2.59
C LEU A 170 7.89 12.18 -3.72
N SER A 171 8.37 12.63 -4.87
CA SER A 171 7.59 12.62 -6.12
C SER A 171 7.31 11.18 -6.59
N PRO A 172 6.31 10.97 -7.47
CA PRO A 172 6.04 9.63 -8.03
C PRO A 172 7.27 8.96 -8.65
N GLU A 173 8.10 9.71 -9.38
CA GLU A 173 9.32 9.17 -9.99
C GLU A 173 10.33 8.69 -8.92
N GLU A 174 10.50 9.45 -7.85
CA GLU A 174 11.37 9.08 -6.73
C GLU A 174 10.81 7.90 -5.94
N ILE A 175 9.49 7.82 -5.76
CA ILE A 175 8.83 6.66 -5.15
C ILE A 175 9.08 5.41 -5.98
N LYS A 176 9.00 5.50 -7.31
CA LYS A 176 9.32 4.37 -8.20
C LYS A 176 10.76 3.89 -8.02
N LYS A 177 11.72 4.82 -7.98
CA LYS A 177 13.14 4.51 -7.71
C LYS A 177 13.33 3.89 -6.34
N PHE A 178 12.60 4.37 -5.34
CA PHE A 178 12.60 3.80 -4.00
C PHE A 178 12.10 2.35 -3.98
N ILE A 179 10.92 2.08 -4.57
CA ILE A 179 10.36 0.71 -4.66
C ILE A 179 11.37 -0.24 -5.33
N TRP A 180 12.02 0.23 -6.40
CA TRP A 180 13.09 -0.52 -7.08
C TRP A 180 14.28 -0.83 -6.16
N SER A 181 14.70 0.13 -5.32
CA SER A 181 15.83 -0.07 -4.40
C SER A 181 15.57 -1.09 -3.30
N ILE A 182 14.31 -1.25 -2.83
CA ILE A 182 13.95 -2.29 -1.84
C ILE A 182 14.26 -3.69 -2.38
N GLY A 183 14.13 -3.88 -3.70
CA GLY A 183 14.43 -5.16 -4.35
C GLY A 183 15.92 -5.51 -4.42
N LYS A 184 16.80 -4.56 -4.11
CA LYS A 184 18.27 -4.71 -4.19
C LYS A 184 18.96 -4.84 -2.83
N SER A 185 18.24 -4.56 -1.74
CA SER A 185 18.68 -4.68 -0.35
C SER A 185 18.43 -6.08 0.18
#